data_AF-A0A2H1IEM8-F1
#
_entry.id   AF-A0A2H1IEM8-F1
#
_cell.length_a   1.000
_cell.length_b   1.000
_cell.length_c   1.000
_cell.angle_alpha   90.00
_cell.angle_beta   90.00
_cell.angle_gamma   90.00
#
_symmetry.space_group_name_H-M   'P 1'
#
loop_
_entity.id
_entity.type
_entity.pdbx_description
1 polymer ?
#
loop_
_entity_poly.entity_id
_entity_poly.type
_entity_poly.pdbx_seq_one_letter_code
_entity_poly.pdbx_strand_id
1 'polypeptide(L)'
;MIEVALSAIVQAKPARDNDVELKRDSTSQQIDAVSFTTHTTREVLMTIKFESVSLEDAQRVIAAGQSEASKIGSPSNVAVVDAGGNLVSHIRMDNAWVGSVDISINKAFTARAFDIATNDLAEQAQPGEQFYGIQGSNHGRVMVFAGGIPLRRDGLVVGAVGVSGGSGLQDQMVAEAAAAAF
;
A
#
# COMPACT_ATOMS: atom_id res chain seq x y z
N MET A 1 -24.64 13.70 6.73
CA MET A 1 -25.39 13.56 5.47
C MET A 1 -24.53 14.16 4.37
N ILE A 2 -23.58 13.38 3.87
CA ILE A 2 -22.59 13.81 2.87
C ILE A 2 -23.06 13.26 1.52
N GLU A 3 -23.54 14.15 0.67
CA GLU A 3 -23.73 13.94 -0.76
C GLU A 3 -23.62 15.34 -1.40
N VAL A 4 -23.30 15.41 -2.69
CA VAL A 4 -23.07 16.62 -3.50
C VAL A 4 -21.63 17.16 -3.54
N ALA A 5 -20.73 16.40 -4.17
CA ALA A 5 -19.53 16.96 -4.79
C ALA A 5 -19.01 16.18 -6.01
N LEU A 6 -19.88 15.52 -6.78
CA LEU A 6 -19.45 14.69 -7.93
C LEU A 6 -20.10 15.00 -9.29
N SER A 7 -20.76 16.14 -9.49
CA SER A 7 -21.38 16.48 -10.80
C SER A 7 -20.66 17.53 -11.65
N ALA A 8 -19.58 18.15 -11.18
CA ALA A 8 -19.01 19.32 -11.88
C ALA A 8 -17.91 19.03 -12.91
N ILE A 9 -17.45 17.78 -13.06
CA ILE A 9 -16.25 17.47 -13.86
C ILE A 9 -16.55 17.11 -15.34
N VAL A 10 -17.82 16.95 -15.75
CA VAL A 10 -18.16 16.36 -17.07
C VAL A 10 -18.53 17.38 -18.18
N GLN A 11 -18.36 18.70 -18.00
CA GLN A 11 -18.74 19.68 -19.06
C GLN A 11 -17.68 20.72 -19.44
N ALA A 12 -16.49 20.29 -19.87
CA ALA A 12 -15.59 21.16 -20.64
C ALA A 12 -15.60 20.75 -22.13
N LYS A 13 -16.32 21.53 -22.94
CA LYS A 13 -16.34 21.43 -24.41
C LYS A 13 -15.11 22.15 -24.99
N PRO A 14 -14.41 21.64 -26.02
CA PRO A 14 -13.24 22.33 -26.56
C PRO A 14 -13.67 23.58 -27.34
N ALA A 15 -13.02 24.71 -27.05
CA ALA A 15 -13.19 25.97 -27.77
C ALA A 15 -12.58 25.86 -29.19
N ARG A 16 -13.28 26.39 -30.19
CA ARG A 16 -12.81 26.50 -31.58
C ARG A 16 -12.07 27.83 -31.77
N ASP A 17 -11.03 27.78 -32.58
CA ASP A 17 -10.27 28.91 -33.11
C ASP A 17 -11.12 29.92 -33.91
N ASN A 18 -10.53 31.11 -34.03
CA ASN A 18 -10.80 32.23 -34.96
C ASN A 18 -11.71 33.35 -34.39
N ASP A 19 -11.09 34.46 -33.98
CA ASP A 19 -10.94 35.62 -34.89
C ASP A 19 -9.93 36.63 -34.32
N VAL A 20 -8.87 36.87 -35.08
CA VAL A 20 -7.86 37.91 -34.84
C VAL A 20 -8.35 39.19 -35.51
N GLU A 21 -8.78 40.18 -34.74
CA GLU A 21 -8.93 41.55 -35.24
C GLU A 21 -7.72 42.39 -34.80
N LEU A 22 -6.65 42.34 -35.61
CA LEU A 22 -5.51 43.24 -35.51
C LEU A 22 -5.91 44.62 -36.08
N LYS A 23 -6.40 45.52 -35.22
CA LYS A 23 -6.37 46.96 -35.52
C LYS A 23 -5.04 47.54 -35.05
N ARG A 24 -4.15 47.77 -36.02
CA ARG A 24 -2.98 48.64 -35.84
C ARG A 24 -3.44 50.07 -36.01
N ASP A 25 -3.39 50.85 -34.93
CA ASP A 25 -3.34 52.30 -35.05
C ASP A 25 -2.06 52.80 -34.37
N SER A 26 -1.44 53.73 -35.07
CA SER A 26 -0.08 54.22 -34.88
C SER A 26 -0.11 55.54 -34.14
N THR A 27 0.16 55.54 -32.83
CA THR A 27 0.73 56.70 -32.15
C THR A 27 1.25 56.33 -30.76
N SER A 28 2.40 56.88 -30.43
CA SER A 28 3.16 56.70 -29.18
C SER A 28 2.34 56.92 -27.90
N GLN A 29 2.34 55.94 -26.99
CA GLN A 29 2.37 56.18 -25.54
C GLN A 29 2.65 54.88 -24.78
N GLN A 30 3.77 54.88 -24.06
CA GLN A 30 3.93 54.32 -22.72
C GLN A 30 3.60 52.82 -22.53
N ILE A 31 4.65 52.00 -22.55
CA ILE A 31 4.64 50.69 -21.88
C ILE A 31 4.66 50.91 -20.37
N ASP A 32 3.49 51.13 -19.78
CA ASP A 32 3.34 50.96 -18.34
C ASP A 32 3.58 49.48 -18.03
N ALA A 33 4.62 49.22 -17.22
CA ALA A 33 4.92 47.91 -16.72
C ALA A 33 3.69 47.39 -15.96
N VAL A 34 2.95 46.47 -16.57
CA VAL A 34 1.94 45.70 -15.85
C VAL A 34 2.71 44.85 -14.85
N SER A 35 2.72 45.29 -13.59
CA SER A 35 3.14 44.50 -12.45
C SER A 35 2.22 43.29 -12.36
N PHE A 36 2.59 42.21 -13.05
CA PHE A 36 2.02 40.90 -12.78
C PHE A 36 2.67 40.39 -11.51
N THR A 37 1.93 40.55 -10.41
CA THR A 37 2.23 39.99 -9.09
C THR A 37 2.62 38.52 -9.25
N THR A 38 3.90 38.22 -9.05
CA THR A 38 4.47 36.87 -9.06
C THR A 38 4.04 36.14 -7.79
N HIS A 39 2.78 35.76 -7.67
CA HIS A 39 2.30 34.89 -6.61
C HIS A 39 1.56 33.71 -7.27
N THR A 40 1.79 32.51 -6.74
CA THR A 40 1.13 31.26 -7.16
C THR A 40 1.82 30.45 -8.27
N THR A 41 3.08 30.09 -8.05
CA THR A 41 3.63 28.86 -8.69
C THR A 41 4.41 27.98 -7.72
N ARG A 42 4.52 28.39 -6.45
CA ARG A 42 5.30 27.65 -5.44
C ARG A 42 4.49 26.66 -4.59
N GLU A 43 3.15 26.68 -4.66
CA GLU A 43 2.29 25.86 -3.80
C GLU A 43 1.72 24.57 -4.42
N VAL A 44 1.89 24.32 -5.73
CA VAL A 44 1.31 23.13 -6.38
C VAL A 44 2.34 22.03 -6.68
N LEU A 45 3.60 22.22 -6.28
CA LEU A 45 4.53 21.09 -6.15
C LEU A 45 4.36 20.45 -4.76
N MET A 46 3.13 20.03 -4.47
CA MET A 46 2.89 19.07 -3.40
C MET A 46 3.49 17.76 -3.91
N THR A 47 4.75 17.51 -3.56
CA THR A 47 5.37 16.19 -3.73
C THR A 47 4.40 15.20 -3.11
N ILE A 48 3.70 14.40 -3.93
CA ILE A 48 2.94 13.27 -3.43
C ILE A 48 3.98 12.31 -2.87
N LYS A 49 4.26 12.43 -1.57
CA LYS A 49 5.02 11.43 -0.84
C LYS A 49 4.12 10.19 -0.82
N PHE A 50 4.49 9.20 -1.62
CA PHE A 50 3.87 7.91 -1.53
C PHE A 50 4.29 7.30 -0.20
N GLU A 51 3.37 7.24 0.76
CA GLU A 51 3.65 6.65 2.06
C GLU A 51 3.82 5.14 1.90
N SER A 52 4.94 4.65 2.41
CA SER A 52 5.33 3.26 2.31
C SER A 52 6.04 2.84 3.58
N VAL A 53 6.03 1.54 3.88
CA VAL A 53 6.91 0.94 4.90
C VAL A 53 8.37 1.22 4.52
N SER A 54 9.13 1.80 5.46
CA SER A 54 10.57 1.98 5.34
C SER A 54 11.34 0.73 5.80
N LEU A 55 12.65 0.65 5.52
CA LEU A 55 13.48 -0.42 6.07
C LEU A 55 13.50 -0.41 7.61
N GLU A 56 13.53 0.77 8.23
CA GLU A 56 13.51 0.92 9.68
C GLU A 56 12.19 0.40 10.28
N ASP A 57 11.06 0.75 9.65
CA ASP A 57 9.75 0.20 10.02
C ASP A 57 9.74 -1.33 9.91
N ALA A 58 10.22 -1.87 8.78
CA ALA A 58 10.26 -3.30 8.54
C ALA A 58 11.13 -4.04 9.57
N GLN A 59 12.29 -3.48 9.95
CA GLN A 59 13.15 -4.05 10.98
C GLN A 59 12.48 -4.06 12.36
N ARG A 60 11.75 -2.99 12.72
CA ARG A 60 11.00 -2.91 13.97
C ARG A 60 9.87 -3.94 14.03
N VAL A 61 9.08 -4.04 12.96
CA VAL A 61 8.00 -5.05 12.79
C VAL A 61 8.57 -6.46 12.90
N ILE A 62 9.68 -6.75 12.20
CA ILE A 62 10.34 -8.06 12.25
C ILE A 62 10.84 -8.38 13.66
N ALA A 63 11.47 -7.43 14.36
CA ALA A 63 11.97 -7.65 15.71
C ALA A 63 10.86 -8.01 16.70
N ALA A 64 9.70 -7.36 16.60
CA ALA A 64 8.53 -7.68 17.40
C ALA A 64 7.99 -9.09 17.10
N GLY A 65 7.88 -9.46 15.81
CA GLY A 65 7.49 -10.81 15.39
C GLY A 65 8.46 -11.88 15.88
N GLN A 66 9.77 -11.68 15.71
CA GLN A 66 10.81 -12.61 16.19
C GLN A 66 10.75 -12.80 17.71
N SER A 67 10.53 -11.71 18.46
CA SER A 67 10.34 -11.77 19.91
C SER A 67 9.13 -12.63 20.26
N GLU A 68 7.98 -12.42 19.62
CA GLU A 68 6.77 -13.20 19.91
C GLU A 68 6.93 -14.68 19.54
N ALA A 69 7.49 -14.97 18.35
CA ALA A 69 7.81 -16.31 17.90
C ALA A 69 8.70 -17.06 18.91
N SER A 70 9.67 -16.36 19.49
CA SER A 70 10.55 -16.91 20.52
C SER A 70 9.80 -17.21 21.83
N LYS A 71 8.92 -16.29 22.29
CA LYS A 71 8.12 -16.48 23.51
C LYS A 71 7.20 -17.69 23.42
N ILE A 72 6.56 -17.92 22.27
CA ILE A 72 5.62 -19.02 22.07
C ILE A 72 6.29 -20.32 21.60
N GLY A 73 7.62 -20.35 21.47
CA GLY A 73 8.37 -21.53 21.04
C GLY A 73 8.06 -21.96 19.60
N SER A 74 7.79 -21.01 18.71
CA SER A 74 7.42 -21.25 17.30
C SER A 74 8.40 -20.55 16.36
N PRO A 75 9.58 -21.15 16.06
CA PRO A 75 10.53 -20.57 15.12
C PRO A 75 9.87 -20.25 13.77
N SER A 76 9.96 -18.99 13.35
CA SER A 76 9.17 -18.46 12.23
C SER A 76 10.03 -17.75 11.18
N ASN A 77 9.48 -17.64 9.98
CA ASN A 77 9.90 -16.69 8.95
C ASN A 77 8.99 -15.46 9.06
N VAL A 78 9.56 -14.26 8.98
CA VAL A 78 8.82 -13.00 9.04
C VAL A 78 9.26 -12.15 7.87
N ALA A 79 8.31 -11.78 7.00
CA ALA A 79 8.52 -10.95 5.83
C ALA A 79 7.71 -9.65 5.95
N VAL A 80 8.28 -8.55 5.46
CA VAL A 80 7.59 -7.26 5.36
C VAL A 80 7.70 -6.73 3.94
N VAL A 81 6.58 -6.27 3.38
CA VAL A 81 6.48 -5.69 2.05
C VAL A 81 6.08 -4.21 2.10
N ASP A 82 6.50 -3.47 1.08
CA ASP A 82 6.22 -2.05 0.89
C ASP A 82 4.80 -1.80 0.34
N ALA A 83 4.46 -0.53 0.10
CA ALA A 83 3.16 -0.16 -0.45
C ALA A 83 2.91 -0.70 -1.87
N GLY A 84 3.94 -1.13 -2.60
CA GLY A 84 3.82 -1.82 -3.89
C GLY A 84 3.75 -3.35 -3.77
N GLY A 85 3.83 -3.91 -2.56
CA GLY A 85 3.92 -5.35 -2.33
C GLY A 85 5.30 -5.95 -2.61
N ASN A 86 6.34 -5.11 -2.72
CA ASN A 86 7.72 -5.54 -2.90
C ASN A 86 8.36 -5.85 -1.55
N LEU A 87 9.20 -6.87 -1.50
CA LEU A 87 9.90 -7.27 -0.28
C LEU A 87 10.86 -6.16 0.20
N VAL A 88 10.68 -5.71 1.44
CA VAL A 88 11.57 -4.74 2.11
C VAL A 88 12.59 -5.46 2.97
N SER A 89 12.12 -6.41 3.78
CA SER A 89 12.97 -7.18 4.69
C SER A 89 12.34 -8.53 5.00
N HIS A 90 13.18 -9.51 5.29
CA HIS A 90 12.77 -10.85 5.69
C HIS A 90 13.84 -11.48 6.59
N ILE A 91 13.39 -12.21 7.60
CA ILE A 91 14.24 -13.11 8.39
C ILE A 91 13.67 -14.52 8.42
N ARG A 92 14.57 -15.49 8.55
CA ARG A 92 14.25 -16.87 8.92
C ARG A 92 14.94 -17.16 10.23
N MET A 93 14.17 -17.46 11.28
CA MET A 93 14.75 -17.91 12.54
C MET A 93 15.43 -19.28 12.38
N ASP A 94 16.41 -19.55 13.24
CA ASP A 94 16.99 -20.89 13.32
C ASP A 94 15.91 -21.93 13.64
N ASN A 95 15.99 -23.09 13.01
CA ASN A 95 15.01 -24.19 13.08
C ASN A 95 13.61 -23.89 12.48
N ALA A 96 13.36 -22.70 11.94
CA ALA A 96 12.17 -22.44 11.14
C ALA A 96 12.22 -23.19 9.80
N TRP A 97 11.07 -23.61 9.29
CA TRP A 97 10.97 -24.35 8.04
C TRP A 97 11.51 -23.55 6.84
N VAL A 98 12.27 -24.22 5.98
CA VAL A 98 12.80 -23.64 4.73
C VAL A 98 11.67 -23.32 3.74
N GLY A 99 10.65 -24.18 3.65
CA GLY A 99 9.48 -23.94 2.80
C GLY A 99 8.65 -22.73 3.23
N SER A 100 8.77 -22.29 4.48
CA SER A 100 8.04 -21.14 5.01
C SER A 100 8.64 -19.79 4.63
N VAL A 101 9.82 -19.75 4.01
CA VAL A 101 10.42 -18.52 3.47
C VAL A 101 9.48 -17.90 2.45
N ASP A 102 9.17 -18.63 1.38
CA ASP A 102 8.32 -18.13 0.30
C ASP A 102 6.86 -17.93 0.76
N ILE A 103 6.37 -18.80 1.66
CA ILE A 103 5.03 -18.64 2.24
C ILE A 103 4.90 -17.33 3.01
N SER A 104 5.88 -16.97 3.86
CA SER A 104 5.82 -15.72 4.63
C SER A 104 5.82 -14.48 3.73
N ILE A 105 6.66 -14.48 2.69
CA ILE A 105 6.73 -13.42 1.68
C ILE A 105 5.39 -13.31 0.93
N ASN A 106 4.81 -14.44 0.55
CA ASN A 106 3.56 -14.48 -0.20
C ASN A 106 2.32 -14.15 0.66
N LYS A 107 2.34 -14.45 1.97
CA LYS A 107 1.32 -13.94 2.92
C LYS A 107 1.38 -12.41 3.04
N ALA A 108 2.59 -11.84 3.17
CA ALA A 108 2.77 -10.39 3.19
C ALA A 108 2.26 -9.75 1.87
N PHE A 109 2.69 -10.31 0.73
CA PHE A 109 2.20 -9.90 -0.58
C PHE A 109 0.68 -9.98 -0.69
N THR A 110 0.06 -11.09 -0.26
CA THR A 110 -1.39 -11.29 -0.31
C THR A 110 -2.11 -10.23 0.50
N ALA A 111 -1.66 -10.02 1.74
CA ALA A 111 -2.26 -9.04 2.64
C ALA A 111 -2.19 -7.62 2.06
N ARG A 112 -1.10 -7.27 1.38
CA ARG A 112 -0.98 -5.98 0.69
C ARG A 112 -1.76 -5.90 -0.63
N ALA A 113 -1.77 -6.97 -1.41
CA ALA A 113 -2.41 -6.98 -2.74
C ALA A 113 -3.93 -6.83 -2.66
N PHE A 114 -4.53 -7.31 -1.59
CA PHE A 114 -5.98 -7.26 -1.38
C PHE A 114 -6.40 -6.36 -0.20
N ASP A 115 -5.46 -5.77 0.52
CA ASP A 115 -5.71 -4.95 1.72
C ASP A 115 -6.57 -5.64 2.78
N ILE A 116 -6.43 -6.97 2.88
CA ILE A 116 -7.22 -7.90 3.71
C ILE A 116 -6.25 -8.85 4.42
N ALA A 117 -6.51 -9.17 5.70
CA ALA A 117 -5.71 -10.16 6.40
C ALA A 117 -5.93 -11.57 5.82
N THR A 118 -4.88 -12.40 5.75
CA THR A 118 -4.96 -13.67 5.01
C THR A 118 -5.87 -14.71 5.65
N ASN A 119 -6.15 -14.59 6.95
CA ASN A 119 -7.18 -15.36 7.65
C ASN A 119 -8.59 -14.98 7.17
N ASP A 120 -8.88 -13.69 7.01
CA ASP A 120 -10.18 -13.21 6.56
C ASP A 120 -10.41 -13.57 5.08
N LEU A 121 -9.37 -13.48 4.25
CA LEU A 121 -9.42 -13.94 2.87
C LEU A 121 -9.66 -15.46 2.78
N ALA A 122 -9.16 -16.24 3.75
CA ALA A 122 -9.35 -17.68 3.78
C ALA A 122 -10.82 -18.08 3.92
N GLU A 123 -11.62 -17.30 4.66
CA GLU A 123 -13.06 -17.54 4.79
C GLU A 123 -13.76 -17.37 3.43
N GLN A 124 -13.40 -16.34 2.68
CA GLN A 124 -13.98 -16.05 1.37
C GLN A 124 -13.49 -16.98 0.25
N ALA A 125 -12.40 -17.72 0.48
CA ALA A 125 -11.78 -18.62 -0.50
C ALA A 125 -12.29 -20.08 -0.39
N GLN A 126 -13.22 -20.37 0.51
CA GLN A 126 -13.77 -21.72 0.69
C GLN A 126 -14.65 -22.15 -0.50
N PRO A 127 -14.81 -23.47 -0.75
CA PRO A 127 -15.77 -23.97 -1.74
C PRO A 127 -17.17 -23.39 -1.51
N GLY A 128 -17.73 -22.74 -2.54
CA GLY A 128 -19.04 -22.10 -2.48
C GLY A 128 -19.01 -20.61 -2.10
N GLU A 129 -17.87 -20.08 -1.67
CA GLU A 129 -17.71 -18.67 -1.31
C GLU A 129 -17.23 -17.82 -2.50
N GLN A 130 -17.34 -16.50 -2.36
CA GLN A 130 -17.16 -15.52 -3.44
C GLN A 130 -15.79 -15.63 -4.15
N PHE A 131 -14.73 -15.96 -3.42
CA PHE A 131 -13.35 -16.01 -3.93
C PHE A 131 -12.79 -17.42 -4.02
N TYR A 132 -13.65 -18.44 -4.12
CA TYR A 132 -13.20 -19.81 -4.33
C TYR A 132 -12.23 -19.92 -5.51
N GLY A 133 -11.03 -20.47 -5.26
CA GLY A 133 -9.98 -20.66 -6.26
C GLY A 133 -9.01 -19.49 -6.44
N ILE A 134 -9.15 -18.40 -5.66
CA ILE A 134 -8.28 -17.21 -5.76
C ILE A 134 -6.79 -17.52 -5.56
N GLN A 135 -6.44 -18.58 -4.81
CA GLN A 135 -5.07 -19.05 -4.62
C GLN A 135 -4.35 -19.41 -5.94
N GLY A 136 -5.08 -19.73 -7.01
CA GLY A 136 -4.52 -19.98 -8.34
C GLY A 136 -4.17 -18.71 -9.13
N SER A 137 -4.60 -17.52 -8.66
CA SER A 137 -4.29 -16.24 -9.28
C SER A 137 -2.87 -15.78 -8.97
N ASN A 138 -2.42 -14.67 -9.59
CA ASN A 138 -1.13 -14.04 -9.32
C ASN A 138 0.06 -15.03 -9.38
N HIS A 139 0.01 -16.00 -10.30
CA HIS A 139 1.02 -17.05 -10.44
C HIS A 139 1.18 -17.94 -9.18
N GLY A 140 0.09 -18.18 -8.45
CA GLY A 140 0.09 -19.03 -7.26
C GLY A 140 0.59 -18.36 -5.98
N ARG A 141 0.77 -17.03 -5.99
CA ARG A 141 1.29 -16.27 -4.85
C ARG A 141 0.27 -15.98 -3.76
N VAL A 142 -1.02 -16.21 -4.01
CA VAL A 142 -2.07 -15.85 -3.06
C VAL A 142 -2.19 -16.92 -1.97
N MET A 143 -1.93 -16.53 -0.72
CA MET A 143 -1.99 -17.41 0.45
C MET A 143 -3.31 -17.19 1.19
N VAL A 144 -4.16 -18.22 1.20
CA VAL A 144 -5.51 -18.20 1.79
C VAL A 144 -5.54 -18.89 3.16
N PHE A 145 -4.61 -18.52 4.04
CA PHE A 145 -4.56 -18.99 5.43
C PHE A 145 -3.79 -17.99 6.31
N ALA A 146 -4.07 -18.02 7.61
CA ALA A 146 -3.68 -17.00 8.59
C ALA A 146 -2.17 -16.70 8.67
N GLY A 147 -1.81 -15.46 9.05
CA GLY A 147 -0.43 -15.01 9.23
C GLY A 147 0.03 -13.85 8.35
N GLY A 148 -0.81 -13.30 7.46
CA GLY A 148 -0.54 -12.06 6.73
C GLY A 148 -1.46 -10.94 7.18
N ILE A 149 -0.91 -9.76 7.50
CA ILE A 149 -1.64 -8.61 8.04
C ILE A 149 -1.24 -7.31 7.32
N PRO A 150 -2.20 -6.52 6.82
CA PRO A 150 -1.93 -5.18 6.27
C PRO A 150 -1.37 -4.23 7.33
N LEU A 151 -0.36 -3.43 6.96
CA LEU A 151 0.22 -2.39 7.81
C LEU A 151 -0.36 -1.03 7.41
N ARG A 152 -0.95 -0.31 8.38
CA ARG A 152 -1.69 0.93 8.12
C ARG A 152 -1.04 2.16 8.74
N ARG A 153 -1.01 3.26 7.99
CA ARG A 153 -0.64 4.61 8.45
C ARG A 153 -1.74 5.57 8.02
N ASP A 154 -2.28 6.33 8.97
CA ASP A 154 -3.39 7.26 8.74
C ASP A 154 -4.60 6.63 8.01
N GLY A 155 -4.89 5.37 8.33
CA GLY A 155 -5.99 4.60 7.74
C GLY A 155 -5.68 3.94 6.38
N LEU A 156 -4.58 4.31 5.73
CA LEU A 156 -4.15 3.76 4.44
C LEU A 156 -3.24 2.54 4.64
N VAL A 157 -3.41 1.51 3.82
CA VAL A 157 -2.46 0.38 3.80
C VAL A 157 -1.20 0.80 3.04
N VAL A 158 -0.07 0.82 3.74
CA VAL A 158 1.23 1.28 3.22
C VAL A 158 2.27 0.15 3.14
N GLY A 159 1.84 -1.07 3.42
CA GLY A 159 2.63 -2.29 3.34
C GLY A 159 1.91 -3.45 4.03
N ALA A 160 2.62 -4.54 4.28
CA ALA A 160 2.08 -5.68 5.02
C ALA A 160 3.18 -6.52 5.66
N VAL A 161 2.83 -7.26 6.70
CA VAL A 161 3.67 -8.29 7.31
C VAL A 161 3.10 -9.67 6.99
N GLY A 162 3.97 -10.67 6.84
CA GLY A 162 3.61 -12.06 6.64
C GLY A 162 4.50 -12.98 7.45
N VAL A 163 3.89 -13.96 8.12
CA VAL A 163 4.57 -14.89 9.03
C VAL A 163 4.26 -16.32 8.65
N SER A 164 5.29 -17.17 8.66
CA SER A 164 5.10 -18.61 8.54
C SER A 164 6.17 -19.42 9.28
N GLY A 165 5.74 -20.39 10.06
CA GLY A 165 6.62 -21.42 10.64
C GLY A 165 5.94 -22.37 11.62
N GLY A 166 4.80 -21.98 12.18
CA GLY A 166 4.00 -22.80 13.10
C GLY A 166 2.65 -23.20 12.52
N SER A 167 1.70 -23.46 13.42
CA SER A 167 0.28 -23.58 13.06
C SER A 167 -0.29 -22.23 12.60
N GLY A 168 -1.42 -22.24 11.89
CA GLY A 168 -2.07 -20.99 11.46
C GLY A 168 -2.39 -20.03 12.61
N LEU A 169 -2.76 -20.55 13.79
CA LEU A 169 -2.97 -19.74 14.98
C LEU A 169 -1.68 -19.10 15.49
N GLN A 170 -0.57 -19.84 15.52
CA GLN A 170 0.73 -19.30 15.93
C GLN A 170 1.24 -18.26 14.93
N ASP A 171 1.12 -18.54 13.63
CA ASP A 171 1.48 -17.58 12.57
C ASP A 171 0.67 -16.28 12.72
N GLN A 172 -0.63 -16.38 13.03
CA GLN A 172 -1.49 -15.22 13.29
C GLN A 172 -1.03 -14.41 14.51
N MET A 173 -0.80 -15.07 15.66
CA MET A 173 -0.34 -14.41 16.89
C MET A 173 0.96 -13.63 16.67
N VAL A 174 1.92 -14.24 15.96
CA VAL A 174 3.20 -13.59 15.65
C VAL A 174 3.02 -12.43 14.67
N ALA A 175 2.14 -12.58 13.66
CA ALA A 175 1.83 -11.51 12.72
C ALA A 175 1.16 -10.31 13.41
N GLU A 176 0.25 -10.56 14.36
CA GLU A 176 -0.41 -9.51 15.15
C GLU A 176 0.59 -8.76 16.03
N ALA A 177 1.48 -9.48 16.71
CA ALA A 177 2.54 -8.85 17.50
C ALA A 177 3.50 -8.01 16.63
N ALA A 178 3.82 -8.49 15.43
CA ALA A 178 4.63 -7.75 14.46
C ALA A 178 3.91 -6.48 13.97
N ALA A 179 2.64 -6.61 13.56
CA ALA A 179 1.84 -5.49 13.06
C ALA A 179 1.57 -4.43 14.12
N ALA A 180 1.42 -4.82 15.39
CA ALA A 180 1.25 -3.90 16.52
C ALA A 180 2.47 -3.00 16.78
N ALA A 181 3.65 -3.36 16.24
CA ALA A 181 4.89 -2.59 16.38
C ALA A 181 5.19 -1.67 15.17
N PHE A 182 4.30 -1.64 14.16
CA PHE A 182 4.42 -0.77 13.00
C PHE A 182 4.11 0.68 13.34
#